data_AF-A0A9E2RSL2-F1
#
_entry.id   AF-A0A9E2RSL2-F1
#
_cell.length_a   1.000
_cell.length_b   1.000
_cell.length_c   1.000
_cell.angle_alpha   90.00
_cell.angle_beta   90.00
_cell.angle_gamma   90.00
#
_symmetry.space_group_name_H-M   'P 1'
#
loop_
_entity.id
_entity.type
_entity.pdbx_description
1 polymer ?
#
loop_
_entity_poly.entity_id
_entity_poly.type
_entity_poly.pdbx_seq_one_letter_code
_entity_poly.pdbx_strand_id
1 'polypeptide(L)'
;MSQESVVFTSAVFSPQGPATSLTPEQIVPLLVGSTVGEIERELVLQTLSRCQGNRTHAARMLGVSIRTLRNKIRLYSADGTGVHAPAD
;
A
#
# COMPACT_ATOMS: atom_id res chain seq x y z
N MET A 1 -3.74 12.36 -57.77
CA MET A 1 -3.92 12.60 -56.32
C MET A 1 -3.41 11.37 -55.56
N SER A 2 -2.10 11.15 -55.60
CA SER A 2 -1.46 10.08 -54.81
C SER A 2 -0.76 10.77 -53.65
N GLN A 3 -1.33 10.69 -52.46
CA GLN A 3 -0.69 11.24 -51.25
C GLN A 3 0.14 10.14 -50.59
N GLU A 4 1.42 10.46 -50.44
CA GLU A 4 2.38 9.86 -49.51
C GLU A 4 1.86 9.93 -48.07
N SER A 5 2.26 8.98 -47.21
CA SER A 5 2.44 9.27 -45.78
C SER A 5 3.26 8.18 -45.09
N VAL A 6 4.55 8.48 -45.00
CA VAL A 6 5.48 8.28 -43.86
C VAL A 6 5.16 7.21 -42.80
N VAL A 7 6.08 6.25 -42.73
CA VAL A 7 6.37 5.39 -41.58
C VAL A 7 6.68 6.25 -40.34
N PHE A 8 5.71 6.38 -39.43
CA PHE A 8 5.95 6.94 -38.10
C PHE A 8 6.28 5.81 -37.14
N THR A 9 7.54 5.38 -37.14
CA THR A 9 8.11 4.61 -36.02
C THR A 9 7.94 5.44 -34.76
N SER A 10 6.96 5.08 -33.93
CA SER A 10 6.96 5.46 -32.53
C SER A 10 7.53 4.28 -31.76
N ALA A 11 8.75 4.49 -31.26
CA ALA A 11 9.43 3.57 -30.37
C ALA A 11 8.48 3.13 -29.25
N VAL A 12 8.32 1.83 -29.10
CA VAL A 12 7.59 1.23 -27.99
C VAL A 12 8.40 1.51 -26.73
N PHE A 13 7.91 2.42 -25.89
CA PHE A 13 8.46 2.63 -24.55
C PHE A 13 8.14 1.39 -23.72
N SER A 14 9.10 0.47 -23.61
CA SER A 14 9.05 -0.65 -22.66
C SER A 14 9.51 -0.15 -21.29
N PRO A 15 8.63 -0.07 -20.27
CA PRO A 15 9.08 0.22 -18.92
C PRO A 15 9.87 -1.00 -18.39
N GLN A 16 11.18 -0.88 -18.48
CA GLN A 16 12.18 -1.07 -17.42
C GLN A 16 11.95 -2.17 -16.37
N GLY A 17 12.88 -3.15 -16.39
CA GLY A 17 13.52 -3.77 -15.21
C GLY A 17 12.63 -4.54 -14.21
N PRO A 18 13.20 -5.45 -13.40
CA PRO A 18 12.44 -6.00 -12.29
C PRO A 18 12.14 -4.86 -11.31
N ALA A 19 10.88 -4.45 -11.21
CA ALA A 19 10.39 -3.64 -10.11
C ALA A 19 10.83 -4.33 -8.82
N THR A 20 11.82 -3.77 -8.14
CA THR A 20 12.50 -4.45 -7.03
C THR A 20 11.56 -4.39 -5.84
N SER A 21 10.68 -5.39 -5.69
CA SER A 21 9.90 -5.52 -4.48
C SER A 21 10.85 -5.90 -3.35
N LEU A 22 11.01 -5.01 -2.38
CA LEU A 22 11.78 -5.29 -1.18
C LEU A 22 11.22 -6.53 -0.48
N THR A 23 12.08 -7.50 -0.18
CA THR A 23 11.67 -8.68 0.58
C THR A 23 11.52 -8.33 2.07
N PRO A 24 10.72 -9.07 2.84
CA PRO A 24 10.61 -8.85 4.28
C PRO A 24 11.96 -8.88 4.99
N GLU A 25 12.89 -9.75 4.56
CA GLU A 25 14.24 -9.85 5.12
C GLU A 25 15.05 -8.56 4.99
N GLN A 26 14.83 -7.79 3.92
CA GLN A 26 15.50 -6.50 3.71
C GLN A 26 14.86 -5.37 4.53
N ILE A 27 13.58 -5.51 4.90
CA ILE A 27 12.82 -4.48 5.62
C ILE A 27 12.99 -4.62 7.14
N VAL A 28 13.03 -5.85 7.66
CA VAL A 28 13.10 -6.13 9.10
C VAL A 28 14.23 -5.39 9.83
N PRO A 29 15.48 -5.29 9.30
CA PRO A 29 16.54 -4.52 9.92
C PRO A 29 16.22 -3.04 10.14
N LEU A 30 15.38 -2.44 9.28
CA LEU A 30 14.96 -1.04 9.38
C LEU A 30 13.90 -0.80 10.47
N LEU A 31 13.25 -1.88 10.93
CA LEU A 31 12.19 -1.83 11.94
C LEU A 31 12.72 -2.06 13.37
N VAL A 32 13.99 -2.45 13.52
CA VAL A 32 14.61 -2.73 14.81
C VAL A 32 14.63 -1.47 15.68
N GLY A 33 14.07 -1.57 16.89
CA GLY A 33 13.90 -0.44 17.82
C GLY A 33 12.49 0.13 17.87
N SER A 34 11.63 -0.22 16.90
CA SER A 34 10.18 0.06 16.97
C SER A 34 9.45 -1.06 17.70
N THR A 35 8.36 -0.73 18.37
CA THR A 35 7.49 -1.74 18.98
C THR A 35 6.67 -2.45 17.91
N VAL A 36 6.28 -3.70 18.18
CA VAL A 36 5.39 -4.45 17.28
C VAL A 36 4.06 -3.72 17.08
N GLY A 37 3.55 -3.04 18.12
CA GLY A 37 2.32 -2.26 18.04
C GLY A 37 2.41 -1.10 17.06
N GLU A 38 3.51 -0.35 17.05
CA GLU A 38 3.74 0.76 16.11
C GLU A 38 3.83 0.26 14.67
N ILE A 39 4.60 -0.81 14.43
CA ILE A 39 4.76 -1.40 13.10
C ILE A 39 3.42 -1.94 12.59
N GLU A 40 2.70 -2.71 13.41
CA GLU A 40 1.40 -3.27 13.06
C GLU A 40 0.38 -2.16 12.78
N ARG A 41 0.38 -1.11 13.60
CA ARG A 41 -0.49 0.04 13.42
C ARG A 41 -0.27 0.72 12.07
N GLU A 42 0.98 1.07 11.77
CA GLU A 42 1.31 1.75 10.52
C GLU A 42 0.95 0.89 9.31
N LEU A 43 1.27 -0.41 9.38
CA LEU A 43 0.91 -1.38 8.35
C LEU A 43 -0.61 -1.43 8.10
N VAL A 44 -1.41 -1.46 9.17
CA VAL A 44 -2.87 -1.46 9.09
C VAL A 44 -3.39 -0.16 8.46
N LEU A 45 -2.89 1.00 8.91
CA LEU A 45 -3.33 2.30 8.43
C LEU A 45 -2.99 2.53 6.95
N GLN A 46 -1.75 2.23 6.55
CA GLN A 46 -1.35 2.34 5.14
C GLN A 46 -2.16 1.39 4.25
N THR A 47 -2.43 0.17 4.71
CA THR A 47 -3.23 -0.78 3.94
C THR A 47 -4.67 -0.29 3.79
N LEU A 48 -5.26 0.28 4.85
CA LEU A 48 -6.58 0.89 4.78
C LEU A 48 -6.60 2.09 3.83
N SER A 49 -5.58 2.94 3.85
CA SER A 49 -5.43 4.07 2.92
C SER A 49 -5.38 3.59 1.47
N ARG A 50 -4.55 2.58 1.16
CA ARG A 50 -4.51 1.93 -0.17
C ARG A 50 -5.85 1.33 -0.59
N CYS A 51 -6.63 0.82 0.38
CA CYS A 51 -7.97 0.29 0.14
C CYS A 51 -9.09 1.35 0.12
N GLN A 52 -8.77 2.65 0.23
CA GLN A 52 -9.77 3.71 0.38
C GLN A 52 -10.77 3.43 1.52
N GLY A 53 -10.28 2.88 2.64
CA GLY A 53 -11.10 2.53 3.80
C GLY A 53 -11.91 1.23 3.67
N ASN A 54 -11.79 0.48 2.57
CA ASN A 54 -12.45 -0.82 2.43
C ASN A 54 -11.83 -1.87 3.36
N ARG A 55 -12.45 -2.04 4.53
CA ARG A 55 -11.99 -2.94 5.60
C ARG A 55 -11.95 -4.41 5.16
N THR A 56 -12.89 -4.86 4.33
CA THR A 56 -12.91 -6.26 3.85
C THR A 56 -11.73 -6.55 2.93
N HIS A 57 -11.41 -5.60 2.04
CA HIS A 57 -10.26 -5.75 1.15
C HIS A 57 -8.93 -5.64 1.91
N ALA A 58 -8.81 -4.67 2.83
CA ALA A 58 -7.64 -4.52 3.68
C ALA A 58 -7.36 -5.77 4.54
N ALA A 59 -8.42 -6.36 5.13
CA ALA A 59 -8.28 -7.58 5.93
C ALA A 59 -7.75 -8.76 5.10
N ARG A 60 -8.22 -8.89 3.85
CA ARG A 60 -7.72 -9.90 2.91
C ARG A 60 -6.25 -9.68 2.55
N MET A 61 -5.85 -8.43 2.27
CA MET A 61 -4.45 -8.12 1.96
C MET A 61 -3.51 -8.37 3.14
N LEU A 62 -3.95 -8.07 4.36
CA LEU A 62 -3.18 -8.31 5.58
C LEU A 62 -3.20 -9.78 6.04
N GLY A 63 -4.06 -10.63 5.46
CA GLY A 63 -4.20 -12.02 5.89
C GLY A 63 -4.84 -12.20 7.27
N VAL A 64 -5.66 -11.25 7.73
CA VAL A 64 -6.36 -11.29 9.02
C VAL A 64 -7.87 -11.35 8.86
N SER A 65 -8.58 -11.80 9.89
CA SER A 65 -10.04 -11.75 9.88
C SER A 65 -10.54 -10.30 9.90
N ILE A 66 -11.69 -10.06 9.25
CA ILE A 66 -12.36 -8.74 9.31
C ILE A 66 -12.70 -8.32 10.75
N ARG A 67 -12.93 -9.28 11.65
CA ARG A 67 -13.17 -9.01 13.07
C ARG A 67 -11.91 -8.46 13.74
N THR A 68 -10.77 -9.10 13.50
CA THR A 68 -9.46 -8.67 14.01
C THR A 68 -9.16 -7.25 13.52
N LEU A 69 -9.31 -6.99 12.22
CA LEU A 69 -9.06 -5.67 11.66
C LEU A 69 -9.96 -4.60 12.30
N ARG A 70 -11.26 -4.88 12.46
CA ARG A 70 -12.19 -3.94 13.11
C ARG A 70 -11.81 -3.66 14.56
N ASN A 71 -11.35 -4.69 15.29
CA ASN A 71 -10.89 -4.52 16.67
C ASN A 71 -9.65 -3.63 16.73
N LYS A 72 -8.67 -3.85 15.84
CA LYS A 72 -7.45 -3.03 15.74
C LYS A 72 -7.77 -1.57 15.43
N ILE A 73 -8.66 -1.31 14.46
CA ILE A 73 -9.10 0.05 14.13
C ILE A 73 -9.72 0.75 15.36
N ARG A 74 -10.59 0.06 16.11
CA ARG A 74 -11.19 0.65 17.32
C ARG A 74 -10.16 1.00 18.38
N LEU A 75 -9.18 0.12 18.59
CA LEU A 75 -8.10 0.34 19.55
C LEU A 75 -7.32 1.61 19.19
N TYR A 76 -6.89 1.73 17.93
CA TYR A 76 -6.12 2.88 17.44
C TYR A 76 -6.89 4.21 17.49
N SER A 77 -8.22 4.17 17.31
CA SER A 77 -9.08 5.34 17.48
C SER A 77 -9.28 5.73 18.95
N ALA A 78 -9.31 4.76 19.87
CA ALA A 78 -9.45 5.01 21.30
C ALA A 78 -8.16 5.58 21.91
N ASP A 79 -7.00 5.23 21.35
CA ASP A 79 -5.69 5.70 21.80
C ASP A 79 -5.38 7.17 21.39
N GLY A 80 -6.36 7.93 20.86
CA GLY A 80 -6.27 9.38 20.60
C GLY A 80 -5.35 9.81 19.43
N THR A 81 -4.64 8.85 18.86
CA THR A 81 -3.76 8.99 17.70
C THR A 81 -4.56 9.09 16.39
N GLY A 82 -4.63 10.30 15.84
CA GLY A 82 -5.40 10.64 14.64
C GLY A 82 -5.15 9.71 13.45
N VAL A 83 -6.21 9.02 13.02
CA VAL A 83 -6.26 8.39 11.70
C VAL A 83 -6.28 9.54 10.70
N HIS A 84 -5.11 9.85 10.12
CA HIS A 84 -4.98 10.89 9.11
C HIS A 84 -5.93 10.57 7.94
N ALA A 85 -7.03 11.33 7.83
CA ALA A 85 -7.87 11.33 6.64
C ALA A 85 -6.99 11.77 5.46
N PRO A 86 -7.02 11.08 4.30
CA PRO A 86 -6.33 11.59 3.12
C PRO A 86 -6.92 12.96 2.77
N ALA A 87 -6.02 13.89 2.44
CA ALA A 87 -6.35 15.23 1.98
C ALA A 87 -7.28 15.19 0.75
N ASP A 88 -8.06 16.26 0.58
CA ASP A 88 -8.94 16.55 -0.57
C ASP A 88 -8.38 16.16 -1.94
#